data_AF-A0A9E1N7F8-F1
#
_entry.id   AF-A0A9E1N7F8-F1
#
_cell.length_a   1.000
_cell.length_b   1.000
_cell.length_c   1.000
_cell.angle_alpha   90.00
_cell.angle_beta   90.00
_cell.angle_gamma   90.00
#
_symmetry.space_group_name_H-M   'P 1'
#
loop_
_entity.id
_entity.type
_entity.pdbx_description
1 polymer ?
#
loop_
_entity_poly.entity_id
_entity_poly.type
_entity_poly.pdbx_seq_one_letter_code
_entity_poly.pdbx_strand_id
1 'polypeptide(L)'
;MSRFTDNGNDTITDTQTSLVWFKKDSRQLTGKWIHLEKAMKFAEDKNAENFGDFSDWRVPTLEDIKTIFDKSFSQRDFGNNEIHIPAEFEPKGADCTWTDTINGDRAMMFSLVKGRSSWINKFGEGPFAVRLVRGTYNKEDS
;
A
#
# COMPACT_ATOMS: atom_id res chain seq x y z
N MET A 1 5.79 -22.72 3.42
CA MET A 1 5.41 -21.48 4.13
C MET A 1 4.63 -20.59 3.18
N SER A 2 3.61 -19.88 3.68
CA SER A 2 3.04 -18.76 2.91
C SER A 2 4.05 -17.60 2.93
N ARG A 3 4.19 -16.89 1.80
CA ARG A 3 5.06 -15.70 1.71
C ARG A 3 4.54 -14.56 2.57
N PHE A 4 3.22 -14.42 2.65
CA PHE A 4 2.55 -13.38 3.41
C PHE A 4 1.97 -14.00 4.68
N THR A 5 2.36 -13.47 5.83
CA THR A 5 1.94 -13.96 7.15
C THR A 5 1.21 -12.86 7.90
N ASP A 6 -0.02 -13.13 8.32
CA ASP A 6 -0.78 -12.24 9.20
C ASP A 6 -0.19 -12.29 10.62
N ASN A 7 0.16 -11.13 11.17
CA ASN A 7 0.75 -11.01 12.50
C ASN A 7 -0.30 -10.96 13.61
N GLY A 8 -1.61 -10.90 13.28
CA GLY A 8 -2.70 -10.81 14.26
C GLY A 8 -2.91 -9.43 14.86
N ASN A 9 -2.15 -8.42 14.42
CA ASN A 9 -2.22 -7.02 14.87
C ASN A 9 -2.54 -6.04 13.72
N ASP A 10 -3.37 -6.48 12.76
CA ASP A 10 -3.71 -5.76 11.53
C ASP A 10 -2.49 -5.45 10.60
N THR A 11 -1.40 -6.21 10.75
CA THR A 11 -0.22 -6.13 9.87
C THR A 11 0.10 -7.48 9.22
N ILE A 12 0.77 -7.44 8.06
CA ILE A 12 1.17 -8.61 7.28
C ILE A 12 2.67 -8.53 7.02
N THR A 13 3.39 -9.60 7.34
CA THR A 13 4.82 -9.75 7.03
C THR A 13 5.00 -10.45 5.69
N ASP A 14 5.75 -9.85 4.77
CA ASP A 14 6.28 -10.50 3.57
C ASP A 14 7.64 -11.12 3.90
N THR A 15 7.69 -12.45 4.01
CA THR A 15 8.89 -13.18 4.43
C THR A 15 9.99 -13.19 3.37
N GLN A 16 9.71 -12.82 2.12
CA GLN A 16 10.73 -12.74 1.07
C GLN A 16 11.43 -11.39 1.06
N THR A 17 10.69 -10.31 1.29
CA THR A 17 11.22 -8.94 1.23
C THR A 17 11.54 -8.37 2.61
N SER A 18 11.13 -9.07 3.68
CA SER A 18 11.16 -8.59 5.07
C SER A 18 10.36 -7.30 5.29
N LEU A 19 9.53 -6.90 4.33
CA LEU A 19 8.61 -5.78 4.47
C LEU A 19 7.43 -6.18 5.35
N VAL A 20 6.94 -5.23 6.15
CA VAL A 20 5.69 -5.39 6.87
C VAL A 20 4.70 -4.35 6.35
N TRP A 21 3.49 -4.82 6.07
CA TRP A 21 2.44 -4.05 5.43
C TRP A 21 1.24 -3.90 6.34
N PHE A 22 0.51 -2.81 6.18
CA PHE A 22 -0.84 -2.71 6.70
C PHE A 22 -1.75 -3.74 6.03
N LYS A 23 -2.56 -4.44 6.83
CA LYS A 23 -3.60 -5.34 6.29
C LYS A 23 -4.70 -4.57 5.55
N LYS A 24 -5.07 -3.40 6.07
CA LYS A 24 -6.09 -2.48 5.52
C LYS A 24 -5.44 -1.24 4.93
N ASP A 25 -5.93 -0.76 3.80
CA ASP A 25 -5.51 0.54 3.26
C ASP A 25 -6.15 1.72 4.02
N SER A 26 -5.67 2.93 3.72
CA SER A 26 -6.14 4.15 4.35
C SER A 26 -7.64 4.43 4.11
N ARG A 27 -8.20 3.99 2.97
CA ARG A 27 -9.63 4.17 2.68
C ARG A 27 -10.49 3.23 3.50
N GLN A 28 -10.06 1.99 3.72
CA GLN A 28 -10.72 1.05 4.63
C GLN A 28 -10.69 1.54 6.08
N LEU A 29 -9.59 2.18 6.51
CA LEU A 29 -9.43 2.67 7.88
C LEU A 29 -10.14 4.01 8.14
N THR A 30 -10.12 4.93 7.18
CA THR A 30 -10.67 6.29 7.36
C THR A 30 -12.05 6.50 6.73
N GLY A 31 -12.48 5.58 5.87
CA GLY A 31 -13.69 5.71 5.06
C GLY A 31 -13.59 6.76 3.94
N LYS A 32 -12.41 7.35 3.72
CA LYS A 32 -12.20 8.47 2.79
C LYS A 32 -11.07 8.16 1.80
N TRP A 33 -11.21 8.69 0.60
CA TRP A 33 -10.11 8.78 -0.35
C TRP A 33 -9.18 9.92 0.05
N ILE A 34 -7.88 9.71 -0.11
CA ILE A 34 -6.87 10.67 0.31
C ILE A 34 -5.85 10.90 -0.81
N HIS A 35 -5.40 12.15 -0.94
CA HIS A 35 -4.29 12.51 -1.81
C HIS A 35 -2.95 12.26 -1.10
N LEU A 36 -1.82 12.42 -1.80
CA LEU A 36 -0.53 11.98 -1.30
C LEU A 36 -0.10 12.68 0.00
N GLU A 37 -0.27 14.00 0.11
CA GLU A 37 0.09 14.74 1.34
C GLU A 37 -0.68 14.21 2.58
N LYS A 38 -1.98 13.97 2.44
CA LYS A 38 -2.77 13.29 3.48
C LYS A 38 -2.30 11.86 3.75
N ALA A 39 -1.79 11.15 2.74
CA ALA A 39 -1.20 9.82 2.93
C ALA A 39 0.12 9.87 3.72
N MET A 40 0.95 10.90 3.51
CA MET A 40 2.14 11.12 4.33
C MET A 40 1.76 11.43 5.79
N LYS A 41 0.83 12.36 5.99
CA LYS A 41 0.31 12.67 7.33
C LYS A 41 -0.30 11.44 8.01
N PHE A 42 -1.04 10.62 7.25
CA PHE A 42 -1.59 9.37 7.76
C PHE A 42 -0.50 8.42 8.27
N ALA A 43 0.67 8.38 7.63
CA ALA A 43 1.82 7.62 8.12
C ALA A 43 2.36 8.19 9.44
N GLU A 44 2.52 9.51 9.53
CA GLU A 44 2.95 10.20 10.76
C GLU A 44 2.00 9.93 11.93
N ASP A 45 0.69 10.05 11.69
CA ASP A 45 -0.34 9.79 12.70
C ASP A 45 -0.29 8.33 13.18
N LYS A 46 -0.11 7.37 12.26
CA LYS A 46 0.02 5.94 12.62
C LYS A 46 1.31 5.61 13.37
N ASN A 47 2.38 6.36 13.12
CA ASN A 47 3.62 6.25 13.87
C ASN A 47 3.45 6.77 15.30
N ALA A 48 2.76 7.90 15.48
CA ALA A 48 2.47 8.44 16.81
C ALA A 48 1.56 7.50 17.63
N GLU A 49 0.68 6.76 16.97
CA GLU A 49 -0.20 5.75 17.59
C GLU A 49 0.50 4.42 17.90
N ASN A 50 1.74 4.21 17.45
CA ASN A 50 2.44 2.90 17.48
C ASN A 50 1.58 1.77 16.88
N PHE A 51 0.95 2.01 15.73
CA PHE A 51 0.06 1.03 15.11
C PHE A 51 0.78 -0.29 14.85
N GLY A 52 0.17 -1.41 15.27
CA GLY A 52 0.76 -2.74 15.13
C GLY A 52 2.08 -2.91 15.87
N ASP A 53 2.28 -2.19 16.98
CA ASP A 53 3.51 -2.14 17.80
C ASP A 53 4.72 -1.54 17.07
N PHE A 54 4.49 -0.75 16.02
CA PHE A 54 5.53 -0.12 15.20
C PHE A 54 5.31 1.38 15.01
N SER A 55 6.40 2.12 14.84
CA SER A 55 6.43 3.58 14.73
C SER A 55 7.26 4.10 13.54
N ASP A 56 7.54 3.25 12.56
CA ASP A 56 8.40 3.48 11.39
C ASP A 56 7.66 3.24 10.06
N TRP A 57 6.35 3.44 10.06
CA TRP A 57 5.49 3.38 8.87
C TRP A 57 5.77 4.51 7.89
N ARG A 58 5.76 4.17 6.61
CA ARG A 58 5.94 5.10 5.49
C ARG A 58 4.99 4.80 4.34
N VAL A 59 4.81 5.80 3.47
CA VAL A 59 4.23 5.59 2.15
C VAL A 59 5.18 4.67 1.35
N PRO A 60 4.67 3.67 0.62
CA PRO A 60 5.51 2.73 -0.11
C PRO A 60 6.18 3.38 -1.32
N THR A 61 7.33 2.86 -1.70
CA THR A 61 7.93 3.17 -3.01
C THR A 61 7.22 2.40 -4.11
N LEU A 62 7.48 2.76 -5.37
CA LEU A 62 7.01 1.97 -6.51
C LEU A 62 7.57 0.53 -6.46
N GLU A 63 8.80 0.34 -6.00
CA GLU A 63 9.42 -0.98 -5.92
C GLU A 63 8.75 -1.84 -4.85
N ASP A 64 8.45 -1.27 -3.68
CA ASP A 64 7.71 -1.97 -2.62
C ASP A 64 6.35 -2.47 -3.14
N ILE A 65 5.57 -1.62 -3.82
CA ILE A 65 4.25 -2.01 -4.35
C ILE A 65 4.35 -3.15 -5.36
N LYS A 66 5.39 -3.17 -6.19
CA LYS A 66 5.61 -4.27 -7.14
C LYS A 66 5.83 -5.60 -6.45
N THR A 67 6.34 -5.62 -5.21
CA THR A 67 6.54 -6.88 -4.47
C THR A 67 5.23 -7.56 -4.08
N ILE A 68 4.15 -6.81 -3.91
CA ILE A 68 2.82 -7.31 -3.53
C ILE A 68 1.86 -7.43 -4.72
N PHE A 69 2.31 -7.12 -5.94
CA PHE A 69 1.51 -7.25 -7.16
C PHE A 69 1.94 -8.48 -7.95
N ASP A 70 1.00 -9.41 -8.19
CA ASP A 70 1.21 -10.56 -9.08
C ASP A 70 -0.12 -10.98 -9.71
N LYS A 71 -0.16 -11.12 -11.04
CA LYS A 71 -1.38 -11.49 -11.78
C LYS A 71 -1.97 -12.86 -11.42
N SER A 72 -1.19 -13.73 -10.78
CA SER A 72 -1.69 -14.99 -10.23
C SER A 72 -2.59 -14.79 -9.01
N PHE A 73 -2.50 -13.65 -8.33
CA PHE A 73 -3.42 -13.29 -7.26
C PHE A 73 -4.74 -12.75 -7.82
N SER A 74 -5.82 -13.03 -7.11
CA SER A 74 -7.16 -12.55 -7.45
C SER A 74 -7.90 -12.18 -6.16
N GLN A 75 -8.19 -10.88 -6.02
CA GLN A 75 -9.01 -10.32 -4.95
C GLN A 75 -9.94 -9.24 -5.53
N ARG A 76 -10.94 -8.81 -4.77
CA ARG A 76 -11.88 -7.76 -5.18
C ARG A 76 -11.63 -6.46 -4.40
N ASP A 77 -11.54 -5.35 -5.14
CA ASP A 77 -11.48 -4.01 -4.58
C ASP A 77 -12.87 -3.53 -4.07
N PHE A 78 -12.96 -2.28 -3.62
CA PHE A 78 -14.20 -1.65 -3.18
C PHE A 78 -15.25 -1.56 -4.29
N GLY A 79 -14.84 -1.36 -5.54
CA GLY A 79 -15.68 -1.28 -6.74
C GLY A 79 -16.03 -2.62 -7.37
N ASN A 80 -15.64 -3.74 -6.73
CA ASN A 80 -15.76 -5.11 -7.24
C ASN A 80 -14.92 -5.43 -8.50
N ASN A 81 -13.93 -4.59 -8.81
CA ASN A 81 -12.87 -4.87 -9.78
C ASN A 81 -11.92 -5.94 -9.25
N GLU A 82 -11.39 -6.75 -10.15
CA GLU A 82 -10.33 -7.70 -9.82
C GLU A 82 -9.00 -6.95 -9.64
N ILE A 83 -8.37 -7.18 -8.48
CA ILE A 83 -7.04 -6.70 -8.15
C ILE A 83 -6.12 -7.88 -7.86
N HIS A 84 -4.84 -7.67 -8.11
CA HIS A 84 -3.84 -8.71 -8.17
C HIS A 84 -2.88 -8.63 -6.97
N ILE A 85 -3.44 -8.69 -5.75
CA ILE A 85 -2.69 -8.68 -4.48
C ILE A 85 -3.03 -9.93 -3.65
N PRO A 86 -2.15 -10.35 -2.71
CA PRO A 86 -2.38 -11.55 -1.91
C PRO A 86 -3.69 -11.54 -1.12
N ALA A 87 -4.25 -12.72 -0.90
CA ALA A 87 -5.54 -12.88 -0.22
C ALA A 87 -5.48 -12.59 1.29
N GLU A 88 -4.28 -12.54 1.86
CA GLU A 88 -4.03 -12.18 3.26
C GLU A 88 -4.37 -10.71 3.55
N PHE A 89 -4.30 -9.84 2.54
CA PHE A 89 -4.73 -8.43 2.65
C PHE A 89 -6.24 -8.34 2.80
N GLU A 90 -6.73 -7.29 3.47
CA GLU A 90 -8.17 -7.11 3.65
C GLU A 90 -8.87 -6.82 2.30
N PRO A 91 -9.90 -7.60 1.90
CA PRO A 91 -10.63 -7.36 0.67
C PRO A 91 -11.39 -6.04 0.70
N LYS A 92 -11.84 -5.57 -0.47
CA LYS A 92 -12.52 -4.27 -0.63
C LYS A 92 -11.62 -3.07 -0.36
N GLY A 93 -10.32 -3.22 -0.60
CA GLY A 93 -9.38 -2.11 -0.66
C GLY A 93 -9.56 -1.25 -1.92
N ALA A 94 -8.67 -0.28 -2.12
CA ALA A 94 -8.57 0.53 -3.33
C ALA A 94 -7.97 -0.28 -4.50
N ASP A 95 -8.37 0.07 -5.73
CA ASP A 95 -7.71 -0.43 -6.95
C ASP A 95 -6.38 0.29 -7.25
N CYS A 96 -6.18 1.46 -6.65
CA CYS A 96 -5.03 2.32 -6.86
C CYS A 96 -4.39 2.71 -5.53
N THR A 97 -3.07 2.63 -5.47
CA THR A 97 -2.30 3.03 -4.29
C THR A 97 -1.29 4.11 -4.64
N TRP A 98 -1.15 5.08 -3.74
CA TRP A 98 -0.08 6.07 -3.78
C TRP A 98 1.28 5.46 -3.52
N THR A 99 2.30 6.11 -4.07
CA THR A 99 3.70 5.87 -3.75
C THR A 99 4.36 7.18 -3.31
N ASP A 100 5.50 7.08 -2.64
CA ASP A 100 6.32 8.23 -2.23
C ASP A 100 7.10 8.89 -3.39
N THR A 101 7.00 8.34 -4.59
CA THR A 101 7.75 8.79 -5.77
C THR A 101 7.10 10.06 -6.34
N ILE A 102 7.76 11.21 -6.14
CA ILE A 102 7.25 12.54 -6.49
C ILE A 102 8.11 13.17 -7.59
N ASN A 103 7.46 13.88 -8.52
CA ASN A 103 8.09 14.72 -9.53
C ASN A 103 7.31 16.05 -9.64
N GLY A 104 7.81 17.09 -8.97
CA GLY A 104 7.15 18.39 -8.88
C GLY A 104 5.78 18.29 -8.20
N ASP A 105 4.73 18.64 -8.93
CA ASP A 105 3.34 18.56 -8.46
C ASP A 105 2.65 17.23 -8.78
N ARG A 106 3.41 16.26 -9.30
CA ARG A 106 2.90 14.93 -9.59
C ARG A 106 3.50 13.91 -8.64
N ALA A 107 2.67 12.94 -8.29
CA ALA A 107 3.03 11.75 -7.53
C ALA A 107 2.72 10.51 -8.36
N MET A 108 3.51 9.47 -8.19
CA MET A 108 3.27 8.21 -8.86
C MET A 108 2.21 7.41 -8.10
N MET A 109 1.20 6.97 -8.83
CA MET A 109 0.17 6.03 -8.39
C MET A 109 0.38 4.71 -9.13
N PHE A 110 0.07 3.59 -8.48
CA PHE A 110 0.11 2.27 -9.09
C PHE A 110 -1.28 1.61 -9.08
N SER A 111 -1.71 1.09 -10.24
CA SER A 111 -2.96 0.36 -10.39
C SER A 111 -2.76 -1.13 -10.10
N LEU A 112 -3.44 -1.62 -9.07
CA LEU A 112 -3.48 -3.03 -8.67
C LEU A 112 -4.36 -3.89 -9.60
N VAL A 113 -5.15 -3.25 -10.47
CA VAL A 113 -5.91 -3.90 -11.55
C VAL A 113 -5.00 -4.13 -12.75
N LYS A 114 -4.25 -3.12 -13.17
CA LYS A 114 -3.51 -3.16 -14.46
C LYS A 114 -2.03 -3.49 -14.31
N GLY A 115 -1.46 -3.38 -13.11
CA GLY A 115 -0.02 -3.50 -12.88
C GLY A 115 0.79 -2.37 -13.51
N ARG A 116 0.20 -1.18 -13.62
CA ARG A 116 0.81 -0.01 -14.28
C ARG A 116 0.86 1.18 -13.34
N SER A 117 1.95 1.94 -13.42
CA SER A 117 2.07 3.22 -12.75
C SER A 117 1.58 4.38 -13.63
N SER A 118 1.16 5.46 -12.99
CA SER A 118 0.73 6.69 -13.66
C SER A 118 1.08 7.91 -12.81
N TRP A 119 1.49 8.99 -13.47
CA TRP A 119 1.76 10.27 -12.81
C TRP A 119 0.46 11.05 -12.66
N ILE A 120 0.05 11.27 -11.41
CA ILE A 120 -1.18 12.01 -11.07
C ILE A 120 -0.80 13.25 -10.27
N ASN A 121 -1.60 14.30 -10.30
CA ASN A 121 -1.39 15.45 -9.42
C ASN A 121 -1.39 15.00 -7.95
N LYS A 122 -0.38 15.36 -7.17
CA LYS A 122 -0.21 14.94 -5.76
C LYS A 122 -1.31 15.47 -4.83
N PHE A 123 -2.02 16.52 -5.26
CA PHE A 123 -3.20 17.08 -4.61
C PHE A 123 -4.51 16.68 -5.29
N GLY A 124 -4.44 15.80 -6.30
CA GLY A 124 -5.60 15.35 -7.06
C GLY A 124 -6.59 14.62 -6.17
N GLU A 125 -7.84 15.04 -6.22
CA GLU A 125 -8.95 14.32 -5.60
C GLU A 125 -9.42 13.23 -6.56
N GLY A 126 -9.35 11.98 -6.11
CA GLY A 126 -9.73 10.81 -6.88
C GLY A 126 -9.80 9.58 -5.97
N PRO A 127 -10.22 8.42 -6.49
CA PRO A 127 -10.35 7.19 -5.70
C PRO A 127 -8.98 6.57 -5.39
N PHE A 128 -8.16 7.30 -4.63
CA PHE A 128 -6.80 6.91 -4.27
C PHE A 128 -6.69 6.68 -2.78
N ALA A 129 -5.99 5.61 -2.42
CA ALA A 129 -5.64 5.27 -1.05
C ALA A 129 -4.13 5.01 -0.94
N VAL A 130 -3.67 4.70 0.26
CA VAL A 130 -2.32 4.20 0.50
C VAL A 130 -2.40 2.99 1.40
N ARG A 131 -1.58 1.98 1.12
CA ARG A 131 -1.27 0.92 2.08
C ARG A 131 0.13 1.16 2.62
N LEU A 132 0.21 1.52 3.89
CA LEU A 132 1.49 1.83 4.53
C LEU A 132 2.36 0.57 4.62
N VAL A 133 3.65 0.80 4.55
CA VAL A 133 4.69 -0.22 4.64
C VAL A 133 5.76 0.24 5.62
N ARG A 134 6.49 -0.70 6.21
CA ARG A 134 7.71 -0.45 6.96
C ARG A 134 8.82 -1.40 6.53
N GLY A 135 10.06 -1.04 6.88
CA GLY A 135 11.27 -1.71 6.42
C GLY A 135 11.79 -1.16 5.10
N THR A 136 12.94 -1.69 4.67
CA THR A 136 13.63 -1.29 3.44
C THR A 136 13.74 -2.49 2.52
N TYR A 137 13.17 -2.38 1.32
CA TYR A 137 13.38 -3.38 0.29
C TYR A 137 14.73 -3.13 -0.39
N ASN A 138 15.70 -3.99 -0.12
CA ASN A 138 16.98 -3.98 -0.83
C ASN A 138 16.88 -4.97 -1.99
N LYS A 139 17.00 -4.46 -3.22
CA LYS A 139 16.96 -5.25 -4.45
C LYS A 139 18.26 -6.04 -4.71
N GLU A 140 19.21 -6.04 -3.78
CA GLU A 140 20.56 -6.57 -4.01
C GLU A 140 20.68 -8.10 -4.07
N ASP A 141 19.61 -8.86 -3.83
CA ASP A 141 19.63 -10.33 -3.93
C ASP A 141 18.54 -10.85 -4.88
N SER A 142 18.67 -10.60 -6.19
CA SER A 142 17.86 -11.24 -7.24
C SER A 142 18.71 -11.78 -8.38
#